data_AF-C6TB46-F1
#
_entry.id   AF-C6TB46-F1
#
_cell.length_a   1.000
_cell.length_b   1.000
_cell.length_c   1.000
_cell.angle_alpha   90.00
_cell.angle_beta   90.00
_cell.angle_gamma   90.00
#
_symmetry.space_group_name_H-M   'P 1'
#
loop_
_entity.id
_entity.type
_entity.pdbx_description
1 polymer ?
#
loop_
_entity_poly.entity_id
_entity_poly.type
_entity_poly.pdbx_seq_one_letter_code
_entity_poly.pdbx_strand_id
1 'polypeptide(L)'
;MAADAKQIYPKEYTIWREDPANFIMNGRYPVRDLWKAAKDCWKEMLLSPGESFLVVTHKSLLRALTCTALGLGPERFRSIDINNGGICVFNFNVRGEAMLDALNTTAHMYSDHVYPG
;
A
#
# COMPACT_ATOMS: atom_id res chain seq x y z
N MET A 1 -16.20 -14.83 2.50
CA MET A 1 -15.15 -14.13 3.29
C MET A 1 -15.61 -12.79 3.87
N ALA A 2 -15.90 -11.75 3.07
CA ALA A 2 -16.32 -10.46 3.65
C ALA A 2 -17.74 -10.50 4.27
N ALA A 3 -18.65 -11.29 3.68
CA ALA A 3 -20.00 -11.46 4.21
C ALA A 3 -20.00 -12.17 5.58
N ASP A 4 -19.19 -13.21 5.72
CA ASP A 4 -19.08 -13.99 6.96
C ASP A 4 -18.48 -13.16 8.09
N ALA A 5 -17.43 -12.37 7.81
CA ALA A 5 -16.83 -11.48 8.80
C ALA A 5 -17.80 -10.39 9.30
N LYS A 6 -18.67 -9.87 8.42
CA LYS A 6 -19.68 -8.86 8.80
C LYS A 6 -20.74 -9.45 9.74
N GLN A 7 -21.08 -10.73 9.59
CA GLN A 7 -22.05 -11.40 10.45
C GLN A 7 -21.45 -11.76 11.82
N ILE A 8 -20.21 -12.25 11.84
CA ILE A 8 -19.56 -12.76 13.06
C ILE A 8 -18.98 -11.61 13.90
N TYR A 9 -18.44 -10.57 13.26
CA TYR A 9 -17.75 -9.45 13.91
C TYR A 9 -18.21 -8.08 13.36
N PRO A 10 -19.48 -7.68 13.56
CA PRO A 10 -20.05 -6.51 12.90
C PRO A 10 -19.37 -5.18 13.28
N LYS A 11 -18.92 -5.04 14.54
CA LYS A 11 -18.27 -3.81 15.02
C LYS A 11 -16.87 -3.68 14.44
N GLU A 12 -16.08 -4.75 14.54
CA GLU A 12 -14.73 -4.87 14.01
C GLU A 12 -14.73 -4.67 12.50
N TYR A 13 -15.71 -5.25 11.80
CA TYR A 13 -15.90 -5.07 10.37
C TYR A 13 -16.15 -3.59 10.02
N THR A 14 -17.01 -2.91 10.78
CA THR A 14 -17.31 -1.49 10.56
C THR A 14 -16.07 -0.62 10.76
N ILE A 15 -15.34 -0.81 11.87
CA ILE A 15 -14.09 -0.10 12.13
C ILE A 15 -13.07 -0.39 11.03
N TRP A 16 -12.88 -1.65 10.63
CA TRP A 16 -11.98 -1.99 9.53
C TRP A 16 -12.35 -1.30 8.22
N ARG A 17 -13.64 -1.11 7.94
CA ARG A 17 -14.13 -0.47 6.71
C ARG A 17 -13.98 1.04 6.74
N GLU A 18 -14.30 1.68 7.86
CA GLU A 18 -14.44 3.13 7.97
C GLU A 18 -13.22 3.82 8.60
N ASP A 19 -12.62 3.18 9.62
CA ASP A 19 -11.47 3.70 10.36
C ASP A 19 -10.39 2.62 10.57
N PRO A 20 -9.77 2.15 9.48
CA PRO A 20 -8.82 1.05 9.52
C PRO A 20 -7.55 1.38 10.33
N ALA A 21 -7.23 2.67 10.52
CA ALA A 21 -6.08 3.11 11.31
C ALA A 21 -6.25 2.87 12.82
N ASN A 22 -7.50 2.84 13.29
CA ASN A 22 -7.87 2.56 14.68
C ASN A 22 -8.45 1.16 14.88
N PHE A 23 -8.45 0.33 13.83
CA PHE A 23 -8.80 -1.07 13.95
C PHE A 23 -7.79 -1.81 14.84
N ILE A 24 -8.30 -2.51 15.87
CA ILE A 24 -7.52 -3.29 16.82
C ILE A 24 -7.82 -4.76 16.64
N MET A 25 -6.78 -5.58 16.57
CA MET A 25 -6.88 -7.03 16.59
C MET A 25 -5.78 -7.60 17.48
N ASN A 26 -6.16 -8.41 18.47
CA ASN A 26 -5.22 -9.03 19.42
C ASN A 26 -4.27 -8.03 20.09
N GLY A 27 -4.78 -6.84 20.47
CA GLY A 27 -4.00 -5.77 21.12
C GLY A 27 -3.04 -5.01 20.19
N ARG A 28 -3.07 -5.27 18.87
CA ARG A 28 -2.26 -4.56 17.87
C ARG A 28 -3.12 -3.71 16.95
N TYR A 29 -2.49 -2.75 16.28
CA TYR A 29 -3.09 -1.90 15.26
C TYR A 29 -2.51 -2.25 13.89
N PRO A 30 -3.10 -3.20 13.15
CA PRO A 30 -2.46 -3.78 11.95
C PRO A 30 -2.07 -2.74 10.91
N VAL A 31 -2.88 -1.69 10.70
CA VAL A 31 -2.55 -0.62 9.74
C VAL A 31 -1.39 0.24 10.22
N ARG A 32 -1.29 0.53 11.52
CA ARG A 32 -0.16 1.28 12.06
C ARG A 32 1.13 0.45 12.00
N ASP A 33 1.03 -0.86 12.24
CA ASP A 33 2.14 -1.80 12.07
C ASP A 33 2.63 -1.84 10.62
N LEU A 34 1.71 -1.82 9.63
CA LEU A 34 2.06 -1.70 8.21
C LEU A 34 2.80 -0.39 7.91
N TRP A 35 2.39 0.74 8.51
CA TRP A 35 3.08 2.02 8.34
C TRP A 35 4.51 1.98 8.88
N LYS A 36 4.71 1.33 10.02
CA LYS A 36 6.04 1.12 10.58
C LYS A 36 6.89 0.28 9.63
N ALA A 37 6.37 -0.88 9.21
CA ALA A 37 7.08 -1.77 8.28
C ALA A 37 7.43 -1.09 6.95
N ALA A 38 6.52 -0.28 6.40
CA ALA A 38 6.77 0.48 5.18
C ALA A 38 7.88 1.52 5.35
N LYS A 39 7.91 2.26 6.47
CA LYS A 39 8.99 3.22 6.76
C LYS A 39 10.34 2.53 6.94
N ASP A 40 10.36 1.41 7.65
CA ASP A 40 11.57 0.61 7.85
C ASP A 40 12.11 0.09 6.51
N CYS A 41 11.22 -0.41 5.64
CA CYS A 41 11.56 -0.86 4.28
C CYS A 41 12.13 0.28 3.41
N TRP A 42 11.51 1.46 3.40
CA TRP A 42 12.06 2.61 2.67
C TRP A 42 13.44 3.00 3.18
N LYS A 43 13.62 3.05 4.51
CA LYS A 43 14.91 3.37 5.10
C LYS A 43 15.98 2.36 4.69
N GLU A 44 15.66 1.07 4.67
CA GLU A 44 16.58 0.03 4.23
C GLU A 44 16.96 0.18 2.75
N MET A 45 15.98 0.39 1.87
CA MET A 45 16.23 0.59 0.43
C MET A 45 17.07 1.83 0.14
N LEU A 46 16.75 2.97 0.77
CA LEU A 46 17.44 4.24 0.53
C LEU A 46 18.87 4.28 1.09
N LEU A 47 19.19 3.40 2.05
CA LEU A 47 20.53 3.30 2.64
C LEU A 47 21.37 2.16 2.02
N SER A 48 20.73 1.28 1.25
CA SER A 48 21.40 0.15 0.60
C SER A 48 22.11 0.60 -0.68
N PRO A 49 23.27 0.01 -1.02
CA PRO A 49 23.92 0.26 -2.31
C PRO A 49 23.04 -0.28 -3.45
N GLY A 50 22.88 0.51 -4.50
CA GLY A 50 22.09 0.15 -5.68
C GLY A 50 21.34 1.36 -6.25
N GLU A 51 21.05 1.31 -7.55
CA GLU A 51 20.33 2.38 -8.24
C GLU A 51 18.84 2.07 -8.42
N SER A 52 18.45 0.79 -8.39
CA SER A 52 17.08 0.36 -8.63
C SER A 52 16.75 -0.90 -7.82
N PHE A 53 15.58 -0.90 -7.19
CA PHE A 53 15.12 -1.96 -6.32
C PHE A 53 13.72 -2.41 -6.75
N LEU A 54 13.49 -3.72 -6.79
CA LEU A 54 12.17 -4.30 -7.02
C LEU A 54 11.61 -4.87 -5.72
N VAL A 55 10.45 -4.38 -5.29
CA VAL A 55 9.75 -4.85 -4.09
C VAL A 55 8.49 -5.60 -4.52
N VAL A 56 8.42 -6.90 -4.20
CA VAL A 56 7.24 -7.73 -4.44
C VAL A 56 6.56 -8.01 -3.11
N THR A 57 5.32 -7.55 -2.95
CA THR A 57 4.57 -7.71 -1.69
C THR A 57 3.05 -7.68 -1.90
N HIS A 58 2.29 -7.72 -0.81
CA HIS A 58 0.84 -7.71 -0.80
C HIS A 58 0.26 -6.30 -0.90
N LYS A 59 -0.99 -6.21 -1.37
CA LYS A 59 -1.78 -4.97 -1.53
C LYS A 59 -1.72 -4.02 -0.32
N SER A 60 -1.86 -4.54 0.90
CA SER A 60 -1.87 -3.71 2.11
C SER A 60 -0.52 -3.05 2.39
N LEU A 61 0.60 -3.75 2.15
CA LEU A 61 1.93 -3.18 2.32
C LEU A 61 2.28 -2.23 1.17
N LEU A 62 1.89 -2.55 -0.07
CA LEU A 62 2.04 -1.61 -1.20
C LEU A 62 1.32 -0.27 -0.97
N ARG A 63 0.10 -0.32 -0.42
CA ARG A 63 -0.62 0.89 0.01
C ARG A 63 0.16 1.67 1.05
N ALA A 64 0.70 0.99 2.06
CA ALA A 64 1.49 1.64 3.11
C ALA A 64 2.78 2.25 2.55
N LEU A 65 3.53 1.53 1.70
CA LEU A 65 4.73 2.03 1.01
C LEU A 65 4.42 3.28 0.18
N THR A 66 3.35 3.23 -0.61
CA THR A 66 2.92 4.35 -1.46
C THR A 66 2.54 5.55 -0.61
N CYS A 67 1.73 5.36 0.44
CA CYS A 67 1.31 6.44 1.31
C CYS A 67 2.48 7.06 2.09
N THR A 68 3.37 6.24 2.65
CA THR A 68 4.51 6.76 3.43
C THR A 68 5.49 7.52 2.55
N ALA A 69 5.73 7.08 1.30
CA ALA A 69 6.53 7.82 0.33
C ALA A 69 5.94 9.21 0.02
N LEU A 70 4.61 9.31 -0.05
CA LEU A 70 3.87 10.57 -0.27
C LEU A 70 3.65 11.41 1.01
N GLY A 71 4.20 11.00 2.15
CA GLY A 71 4.02 11.70 3.43
C GLY A 71 2.63 11.56 4.05
N LEU A 72 1.83 10.59 3.61
CA LEU A 72 0.48 10.34 4.10
C LEU A 72 0.48 9.40 5.32
N GLY A 73 -0.40 9.68 6.28
CA GLY A 73 -0.56 8.88 7.50
C GLY A 73 -1.49 7.66 7.32
N PRO A 74 -1.56 6.77 8.33
CA PRO A 74 -2.34 5.54 8.29
C PRO A 74 -3.84 5.74 8.06
N GLU A 75 -4.38 6.92 8.36
CA GLU A 75 -5.74 7.34 8.03
C GLU A 75 -6.03 7.33 6.53
N ARG A 76 -4.98 7.37 5.69
CA ARG A 76 -5.08 7.28 4.22
C ARG A 76 -4.93 5.86 3.67
N PHE A 77 -5.01 4.82 4.51
CA PHE A 77 -4.92 3.42 4.08
C PHE A 77 -5.86 3.02 2.93
N ARG A 78 -7.02 3.67 2.82
CA ARG A 78 -8.00 3.42 1.74
C ARG A 78 -7.99 4.48 0.63
N SER A 79 -7.10 5.45 0.68
CA SER A 79 -7.05 6.54 -0.32
C SER A 79 -6.46 6.10 -1.65
N ILE A 80 -5.72 5.00 -1.68
CA ILE A 80 -5.09 4.45 -2.90
C ILE A 80 -5.52 3.00 -3.05
N ASP A 81 -5.99 2.65 -4.25
CA ASP A 81 -6.20 1.26 -4.61
C ASP A 81 -5.03 0.69 -5.40
N ILE A 82 -4.73 -0.58 -5.14
CA ILE A 82 -3.68 -1.34 -5.81
C ILE A 82 -4.34 -2.61 -6.35
N ASN A 83 -4.23 -2.82 -7.65
CA ASN A 83 -4.76 -3.97 -8.35
C ASN A 83 -3.79 -5.15 -8.25
N ASN A 84 -4.30 -6.36 -8.44
CA ASN A 84 -3.45 -7.51 -8.61
C ASN A 84 -2.61 -7.32 -9.88
N GLY A 85 -1.30 -7.56 -9.77
CA GLY A 85 -0.35 -7.28 -10.85
C GLY A 85 -0.06 -5.79 -11.05
N GLY A 86 -0.63 -4.88 -10.24
CA GLY A 86 -0.35 -3.44 -10.37
C GLY A 86 1.10 -3.09 -10.02
N ILE A 87 1.74 -2.28 -10.85
CA ILE A 87 3.11 -1.80 -10.64
C ILE A 87 3.09 -0.32 -10.22
N CYS A 88 3.88 0.04 -9.22
CA CYS A 88 4.13 1.43 -8.82
C CYS A 88 5.63 1.73 -8.96
N VAL A 89 5.97 2.90 -9.49
CA VAL A 89 7.35 3.34 -9.70
C VAL A 89 7.59 4.63 -8.95
N PHE A 90 8.63 4.63 -8.13
CA PHE A 90 9.09 5.79 -7.37
C PHE A 90 10.54 6.09 -7.71
N ASN A 91 10.81 7.37 -7.94
CA ASN A 91 12.17 7.90 -8.07
C ASN A 91 12.46 8.75 -6.84
N PHE A 92 13.66 8.64 -6.29
CA PHE A 92 14.08 9.42 -5.13
C PHE A 92 15.24 10.33 -5.51
N ASN A 93 15.19 11.58 -5.08
CA ASN A 93 16.32 12.49 -5.25
C ASN A 93 17.40 12.24 -4.17
N VAL A 94 18.53 12.96 -4.27
CA VAL A 94 19.67 12.83 -3.33
C VAL A 94 19.33 13.23 -1.88
N ARG A 95 18.17 13.86 -1.64
CA ARG A 95 17.67 14.22 -0.31
C ARG A 95 16.69 13.19 0.24
N GLY A 96 16.39 12.11 -0.50
CA GLY A 96 15.44 11.07 -0.12
C GLY A 96 13.97 11.48 -0.32
N GLU A 97 13.71 12.51 -1.12
CA GLU A 97 12.34 12.95 -1.43
C GLU A 97 11.78 12.10 -2.57
N ALA A 98 10.58 11.53 -2.36
CA ALA A 98 9.94 10.63 -3.31
C ALA A 98 9.24 11.39 -4.43
N MET A 99 9.36 10.88 -5.65
CA MET A 99 8.60 11.26 -6.83
C MET A 99 7.85 10.02 -7.34
N LEU A 100 6.52 10.08 -7.35
CA LEU A 100 5.68 9.03 -7.91
C LEU A 100 5.62 9.20 -9.43
N ASP A 101 6.21 8.24 -10.15
CA ASP A 101 6.30 8.26 -11.62
C ASP A 101 5.17 7.45 -12.26
N ALA A 102 4.83 6.31 -11.65
CA ALA A 102 3.72 5.47 -12.07
C ALA A 102 2.98 4.89 -10.88
N LEU A 103 1.65 4.85 -10.94
CA LEU A 103 0.79 4.32 -9.88
C LEU A 103 -0.13 3.24 -10.43
N ASN A 104 -0.05 2.05 -9.84
CA ASN A 104 -0.97 0.94 -10.08
C ASN A 104 -1.16 0.60 -11.58
N THR A 105 -0.06 0.57 -12.33
CA THR A 105 -0.11 0.28 -13.77
C THR A 105 -0.34 -1.21 -14.00
N THR A 106 -1.35 -1.52 -14.82
CA THR A 106 -1.72 -2.89 -15.20
C THR A 106 -1.64 -3.12 -16.70
N ALA A 107 -1.13 -2.16 -17.48
CA ALA A 107 -1.11 -2.21 -18.95
C ALA A 107 -0.43 -3.47 -19.50
N HIS A 108 0.61 -3.98 -18.83
CA HIS A 108 1.32 -5.20 -19.20
C HIS A 108 0.47 -6.48 -19.11
N MET A 109 -0.69 -6.42 -18.44
CA MET A 109 -1.61 -7.55 -18.29
C MET A 109 -2.56 -7.70 -19.50
N TYR A 110 -2.54 -6.75 -20.43
CA TYR A 110 -3.41 -6.76 -21.61
C TYR A 110 -2.55 -6.93 -22.87
N SER A 111 -2.70 -8.05 -23.56
CA SER A 111 -2.06 -8.33 -24.85
C SER A 111 -2.97 -8.04 -26.05
N ASP A 112 -4.27 -8.00 -25.80
CA ASP A 112 -5.26 -7.95 -26.84
C ASP A 112 -5.54 -6.47 -27.08
N HIS A 113 -5.37 -5.99 -28.31
CA HIS A 113 -5.52 -4.58 -28.72
C HIS A 113 -6.98 -4.07 -28.62
N VAL A 114 -7.68 -4.40 -27.55
CA VAL A 114 -9.05 -4.05 -27.24
C VAL A 114 -8.99 -2.95 -26.19
N TYR A 115 -9.25 -1.72 -26.62
CA TYR A 115 -9.39 -0.57 -25.74
C TYR A 115 -10.88 -0.46 -25.35
N PRO A 116 -11.28 -0.80 -24.11
CA PRO A 116 -12.61 -0.46 -23.64
C PRO A 116 -12.70 1.07 -23.53
N GLY A 117 -13.55 1.66 -24.36
CA GLY A 117 -13.89 3.09 -24.31
C GLY A 117 -14.74 3.45 -23.10
#